data_AF-A0A6H0RWE8-F1
#
_entry.id   AF-A0A6H0RWE8-F1
#
_cell.length_a   1.000
_cell.length_b   1.000
_cell.length_c   1.000
_cell.angle_alpha   90.00
_cell.angle_beta   90.00
_cell.angle_gamma   90.00
#
_symmetry.space_group_name_H-M   'P 1'
#
loop_
_entity.id
_entity.type
_entity.pdbx_description
1 polymer ?
#
loop_
_entity_poly.entity_id
_entity_poly.type
_entity_poly.pdbx_seq_one_letter_code
_entity_poly.pdbx_strand_id
1 'polypeptide(L)'
;MNDDPQHYCGRHRHRDREADLNETAGLLEQLAVASLLSEAEDLTRGVRHLSIATGDPETDDDLTRINALTTAARADRTDARTTAIRGGSDYLTIRIEGAGAEAFVEDLAALAHRLNPGFWRINRSPHPT
;
A
#
# COMPACT_ATOMS: atom_id res chain seq x y z
N MET A 1 -4.07 52.43 40.59
CA MET A 1 -5.15 51.62 39.98
C MET A 1 -4.79 51.52 38.50
N ASN A 2 -3.99 50.52 38.15
CA ASN A 2 -3.66 50.16 36.78
C ASN A 2 -4.00 48.68 36.66
N ASP A 3 -5.16 48.40 36.06
CA ASP A 3 -5.50 47.08 35.56
C ASP A 3 -4.80 46.90 34.21
N ASP A 4 -3.97 45.87 34.11
CA ASP A 4 -3.30 45.45 32.88
C ASP A 4 -3.93 44.11 32.44
N PRO A 5 -4.76 44.07 31.38
CA PRO A 5 -5.34 42.84 30.88
C PRO A 5 -4.58 42.40 29.62
N GLN A 6 -3.43 41.74 29.80
CA GLN A 6 -2.69 41.11 28.71
C GLN A 6 -2.34 39.66 29.08
N HIS A 7 -3.36 38.83 29.29
CA HIS A 7 -3.13 37.42 29.64
C HIS A 7 -4.21 36.45 29.15
N TYR A 8 -4.58 36.42 27.86
CA TYR A 8 -5.37 35.29 27.33
C TYR A 8 -5.37 35.19 25.78
N CYS A 9 -4.26 34.81 25.14
CA CYS A 9 -4.30 34.48 23.69
C CYS A 9 -3.44 33.28 23.25
N GLY A 10 -2.56 32.73 24.11
CA GLY A 10 -1.68 31.62 23.73
C GLY A 10 -2.25 30.21 23.96
N ARG A 11 -3.24 30.06 24.85
CA ARG A 11 -3.71 28.73 25.32
C ARG A 11 -4.71 28.04 24.39
N HIS A 12 -5.47 28.81 23.61
CA HIS A 12 -6.47 28.26 22.68
C HIS A 12 -5.81 27.57 21.49
N ARG A 13 -4.85 28.22 20.82
CA ARG A 13 -4.16 27.64 19.64
C ARG A 13 -3.41 26.33 19.92
N HIS A 14 -2.85 26.16 21.13
CA HIS A 14 -2.17 24.92 21.50
C HIS A 14 -3.16 23.77 21.71
N ARG A 15 -4.27 24.07 22.40
CA ARG A 15 -5.31 23.10 22.73
C ARG A 15 -6.10 22.64 21.49
N ASP A 16 -6.33 23.55 20.55
CA ASP A 16 -7.00 23.25 19.28
C ASP A 16 -6.10 22.36 18.39
N ARG A 17 -4.78 22.60 18.39
CA ARG A 17 -3.80 21.76 17.67
C ARG A 17 -3.64 20.38 18.31
N GLU A 18 -3.68 20.27 19.63
CA GLU A 18 -3.65 18.98 20.35
C GLU A 18 -4.92 18.17 20.09
N ALA A 19 -6.09 18.81 20.03
CA ALA A 19 -7.35 18.16 19.70
C ALA A 19 -7.36 17.63 18.26
N ASP A 20 -6.89 18.42 17.30
CA ASP A 20 -6.77 18.04 15.87
C ASP A 20 -5.78 16.88 15.65
N LEU A 21 -4.65 16.89 16.37
CA LEU A 21 -3.69 15.77 16.37
C LEU A 21 -4.27 14.50 17.00
N ASN A 22 -5.12 14.62 18.02
CA ASN A 22 -5.73 13.47 18.67
C ASN A 22 -6.87 12.87 17.82
N GLU A 23 -7.62 13.71 17.11
CA GLU A 23 -8.64 13.29 16.15
C GLU A 23 -8.02 12.59 14.93
N THR A 24 -6.96 13.16 14.37
CA THR A 24 -6.20 12.54 13.26
C THR A 24 -5.56 11.23 13.70
N ALA A 25 -4.99 11.14 14.90
CA ALA A 25 -4.47 9.88 15.46
C ALA A 25 -5.58 8.82 15.59
N GLY A 26 -6.75 9.19 16.12
CA GLY A 26 -7.91 8.28 16.22
C GLY A 26 -8.42 7.81 14.87
N LEU A 27 -8.43 8.68 13.85
CA LEU A 27 -8.78 8.30 12.47
C LEU A 27 -7.76 7.34 11.87
N LEU A 28 -6.46 7.59 12.05
CA LEU A 28 -5.39 6.72 11.56
C LEU A 28 -5.48 5.33 12.18
N GLU A 29 -5.78 5.24 13.47
CA GLU A 29 -5.98 3.97 14.16
C GLU A 29 -7.18 3.19 13.59
N GLN A 30 -8.32 3.86 13.36
CA GLN A 30 -9.48 3.23 12.74
C GLN A 30 -9.19 2.72 11.33
N LEU A 31 -8.45 3.48 10.52
CA LEU A 31 -8.03 3.06 9.19
C LEU A 31 -7.08 1.86 9.25
N ALA A 32 -6.16 1.82 10.22
CA ALA A 32 -5.26 0.69 10.41
C ALA A 32 -6.03 -0.59 10.78
N VAL A 33 -6.99 -0.51 11.71
CA VAL A 33 -7.85 -1.64 12.09
C VAL A 33 -8.69 -2.12 10.90
N ALA A 34 -9.29 -1.21 10.14
CA ALA A 34 -10.05 -1.56 8.95
C ALA A 34 -9.18 -2.24 7.87
N SER A 35 -7.93 -1.79 7.68
CA SER A 35 -6.97 -2.42 6.76
C SER A 35 -6.68 -3.86 7.18
N LEU A 36 -6.36 -4.08 8.47
CA LEU A 36 -6.06 -5.40 9.00
C LEU A 36 -7.24 -6.38 8.86
N LEU A 37 -8.47 -5.91 9.12
CA LEU A 37 -9.67 -6.74 8.95
C LEU A 37 -9.90 -7.10 7.48
N SER A 38 -9.79 -6.11 6.58
CA SER A 38 -9.91 -6.33 5.13
C SER A 38 -8.87 -7.34 4.63
N GLU A 39 -7.63 -7.26 5.12
CA GLU A 39 -6.57 -8.19 4.78
C GLU A 39 -6.87 -9.61 5.29
N ALA A 40 -7.35 -9.75 6.52
CA ALA A 40 -7.73 -11.04 7.09
C ALA A 40 -8.89 -11.70 6.32
N GLU A 41 -9.88 -10.91 5.89
CA GLU A 41 -10.96 -11.40 5.05
C GLU A 41 -10.45 -11.88 3.68
N ASP A 42 -9.58 -11.10 3.06
CA ASP A 42 -8.98 -11.44 1.76
C ASP A 42 -8.15 -12.73 1.87
N LEU A 43 -7.37 -12.88 2.93
CA LEU A 43 -6.62 -14.11 3.22
C LEU A 43 -7.54 -15.32 3.38
N THR A 44 -8.65 -15.17 4.11
CA THR A 44 -9.67 -16.22 4.29
C THR A 44 -10.34 -16.60 2.97
N ARG A 45 -10.50 -15.65 2.04
CA ARG A 45 -11.04 -15.86 0.69
C ARG A 45 -10.00 -16.41 -0.30
N GLY A 46 -8.77 -16.67 0.14
CA GLY A 46 -7.69 -17.17 -0.73
C GLY A 46 -7.14 -16.10 -1.68
N VAL A 47 -7.32 -14.82 -1.33
CA VAL A 47 -6.75 -13.69 -2.07
C VAL A 47 -5.33 -13.44 -1.55
N ARG A 48 -4.44 -13.11 -2.47
CA ARG A 48 -3.07 -12.68 -2.19
C ARG A 48 -2.79 -11.38 -2.95
N HIS A 49 -1.91 -10.55 -2.40
CA HIS A 49 -1.50 -9.31 -3.04
C HIS A 49 0.02 -9.20 -3.16
N LEU A 50 0.44 -8.52 -4.22
CA LEU A 50 1.81 -8.06 -4.43
C LEU A 50 1.77 -6.55 -4.65
N SER A 51 2.41 -5.80 -3.76
CA SER A 51 2.53 -4.34 -3.85
C SER A 51 3.99 -3.97 -4.12
N ILE A 52 4.20 -3.07 -5.07
CA ILE A 52 5.53 -2.64 -5.50
C ILE A 52 5.54 -1.13 -5.57
N ALA A 53 6.37 -0.48 -4.74
CA ALA A 53 6.70 0.92 -4.95
C ALA A 53 7.78 0.97 -6.02
N THR A 54 7.42 1.46 -7.20
CA THR A 54 8.31 1.57 -8.36
C THR A 54 9.03 2.90 -8.39
N GLY A 55 8.54 3.92 -7.66
CA GLY A 55 8.92 5.31 -7.94
C GLY A 55 8.30 5.79 -9.26
N ASP A 56 8.40 7.08 -9.53
CA ASP A 56 7.90 7.65 -10.78
C ASP A 56 8.77 7.19 -11.96
N PRO A 57 8.19 6.53 -12.99
CA PRO A 57 8.93 6.17 -14.19
C PRO A 57 9.28 7.44 -14.95
N GLU A 58 10.58 7.71 -15.11
CA GLU A 58 11.08 8.88 -15.84
C GLU A 58 11.55 8.52 -17.25
N THR A 59 11.75 7.23 -17.53
CA THR A 59 12.31 6.72 -18.78
C THR A 59 11.45 5.64 -19.44
N ASP A 60 11.64 5.44 -20.75
CA ASP A 60 11.03 4.34 -21.50
C ASP A 60 11.46 2.95 -20.96
N ASP A 61 12.67 2.86 -20.42
CA ASP A 61 13.19 1.64 -19.79
C ASP A 61 12.43 1.32 -18.48
N ASP A 62 12.08 2.33 -17.68
CA ASP A 62 11.27 2.15 -16.47
C ASP A 62 9.87 1.64 -16.84
N LEU A 63 9.25 2.26 -17.85
CA LEU A 63 7.96 1.81 -18.38
C LEU A 63 8.04 0.40 -18.95
N THR A 64 9.13 0.04 -19.64
CA THR A 64 9.34 -1.31 -20.18
C THR A 64 9.38 -2.37 -19.08
N ARG A 65 10.05 -2.08 -17.95
CA ARG A 65 10.09 -2.98 -16.79
C ARG A 65 8.71 -3.15 -16.16
N ILE A 66 7.98 -2.06 -15.95
CA ILE A 66 6.62 -2.08 -15.39
C ILE A 66 5.67 -2.85 -16.33
N ASN A 67 5.77 -2.63 -17.64
CA ASN A 67 4.98 -3.34 -18.64
C ASN A 67 5.30 -4.84 -18.64
N ALA A 68 6.58 -5.24 -18.60
CA ALA A 68 6.96 -6.65 -18.52
C ALA A 68 6.35 -7.35 -17.29
N LEU A 69 6.38 -6.69 -16.13
CA LEU A 69 5.76 -7.19 -14.91
C LEU A 69 4.24 -7.31 -15.04
N THR A 70 3.56 -6.26 -15.50
CA THR A 70 2.09 -6.26 -15.60
C THR A 70 1.57 -7.20 -16.69
N THR A 71 2.33 -7.41 -17.76
CA THR A 71 2.06 -8.47 -18.76
C THR A 71 2.16 -9.84 -18.11
N ALA A 72 3.22 -10.12 -17.35
CA ALA A 72 3.36 -11.39 -16.64
C ALA A 72 2.23 -11.61 -15.62
N ALA A 73 1.81 -10.55 -14.92
CA ALA A 73 0.68 -10.61 -13.99
C ALA A 73 -0.65 -10.92 -14.69
N ARG A 74 -0.80 -10.59 -15.98
CA ARG A 74 -2.00 -10.88 -16.77
C ARG A 74 -1.95 -12.24 -17.47
N ALA A 75 -0.86 -13.00 -17.33
CA ALA A 75 -0.77 -14.32 -17.94
C ALA A 75 -1.82 -15.26 -17.35
N ASP A 76 -2.47 -16.04 -18.22
CA ASP A 76 -3.43 -17.06 -17.78
C ASP A 76 -2.71 -18.18 -17.01
N ARG A 77 -3.30 -18.60 -15.90
CA ARG A 77 -2.88 -19.77 -15.12
C ARG A 77 -4.09 -20.63 -14.80
N THR A 78 -3.87 -21.93 -14.62
CA THR A 78 -4.94 -22.90 -14.36
C THR A 78 -5.52 -22.76 -12.96
N ASP A 79 -4.71 -22.34 -11.98
CA ASP A 79 -5.02 -22.37 -10.55
C ASP A 79 -4.97 -21.00 -9.86
N ALA A 80 -4.64 -19.94 -10.60
CA ALA A 80 -4.57 -18.58 -10.08
C ALA A 80 -5.00 -17.56 -11.14
N ARG A 81 -5.57 -16.44 -10.71
CA ARG A 81 -5.99 -15.36 -11.60
C ARG A 81 -5.76 -14.00 -10.97
N THR A 82 -5.17 -13.09 -11.73
CA THR A 82 -5.15 -11.68 -11.38
C THR A 82 -6.54 -11.07 -11.58
N THR A 83 -7.13 -10.58 -10.50
CA THR A 83 -8.48 -9.98 -10.52
C THR A 83 -8.42 -8.45 -10.59
N ALA A 84 -7.33 -7.84 -10.13
CA ALA A 84 -7.09 -6.42 -10.27
C ALA A 84 -5.59 -6.11 -10.35
N ILE A 85 -5.25 -5.11 -11.14
CA ILE A 85 -3.99 -4.38 -11.05
C ILE A 85 -4.37 -2.92 -10.81
N ARG A 86 -3.98 -2.38 -9.67
CA ARG A 86 -4.25 -1.01 -9.24
C ARG A 86 -2.92 -0.29 -9.04
N GLY A 87 -2.88 1.02 -9.18
CA GLY A 87 -1.64 1.74 -8.99
C GLY A 87 -1.73 3.21 -9.41
N GLY A 88 -0.75 3.97 -8.93
CA GLY A 88 -0.45 5.31 -9.39
C GLY A 88 0.76 5.33 -10.30
N SER A 89 1.38 6.50 -10.43
CA SER A 89 2.66 6.66 -11.15
C SER A 89 3.80 5.92 -10.44
N ASP A 90 3.79 5.93 -9.10
CA ASP A 90 4.91 5.54 -8.25
C ASP A 90 4.76 4.18 -7.55
N TYR A 91 3.60 3.54 -7.68
CA TYR A 91 3.34 2.23 -7.11
C TYR A 91 2.31 1.44 -7.90
N LEU A 92 2.35 0.12 -7.75
CA LEU A 92 1.30 -0.78 -8.21
C LEU A 92 1.02 -1.91 -7.21
N THR A 93 -0.23 -2.36 -7.16
CA THR A 93 -0.71 -3.49 -6.38
C THR A 93 -1.46 -4.45 -7.27
N ILE A 94 -1.07 -5.71 -7.24
CA ILE A 94 -1.67 -6.81 -7.99
C ILE A 94 -2.44 -7.68 -7.00
N ARG A 95 -3.73 -7.92 -7.28
CA ARG A 95 -4.61 -8.82 -6.52
C ARG A 95 -4.78 -10.13 -7.27
N ILE A 96 -4.53 -11.24 -6.60
CA ILE A 96 -4.51 -12.58 -7.18
C ILE A 96 -5.40 -13.49 -6.33
N GLU A 97 -6.23 -14.29 -6.98
CA GLU A 97 -7.16 -15.22 -6.35
C GLU A 97 -6.98 -16.63 -6.92
N GLY A 98 -7.32 -17.65 -6.14
CA GLY A 98 -7.25 -19.06 -6.54
C GLY A 98 -6.29 -19.88 -5.69
N ALA A 99 -6.31 -21.21 -5.87
CA ALA A 99 -5.50 -22.14 -5.09
C ALA A 99 -3.99 -21.94 -5.28
N GLY A 100 -3.58 -21.46 -6.46
CA GLY A 100 -2.19 -21.14 -6.80
C GLY A 100 -1.80 -19.67 -6.55
N ALA A 101 -2.67 -18.86 -5.93
CA ALA A 101 -2.44 -17.41 -5.79
C ALA A 101 -1.13 -17.08 -5.07
N GLU A 102 -0.78 -17.87 -4.06
CA GLU A 102 0.44 -17.69 -3.28
C GLU A 102 1.70 -17.96 -4.10
N ALA A 103 1.76 -19.10 -4.79
CA ALA A 103 2.87 -19.43 -5.69
C ALA A 103 3.00 -18.38 -6.82
N PHE A 104 1.87 -17.87 -7.33
CA PHE A 104 1.89 -16.84 -8.36
C PHE A 104 2.41 -15.49 -7.84
N VAL A 105 2.05 -15.09 -6.61
CA VAL A 105 2.65 -13.91 -5.97
C VAL A 105 4.16 -14.07 -5.84
N GLU A 106 4.66 -15.24 -5.46
CA GLU A 106 6.10 -15.49 -5.37
C GLU A 106 6.81 -15.41 -6.73
N ASP A 107 6.22 -15.99 -7.77
CA ASP A 107 6.75 -15.92 -9.13
C ASP A 107 6.86 -14.46 -9.63
N LEU A 108 5.83 -13.66 -9.38
CA LEU A 108 5.81 -12.24 -9.74
C LEU A 108 6.76 -11.42 -8.89
N ALA A 109 6.90 -11.72 -7.59
CA ALA A 109 7.87 -11.06 -6.73
C ALA A 109 9.30 -11.37 -7.18
N ALA A 110 9.59 -12.62 -7.55
CA ALA A 110 10.89 -13.01 -8.11
C ALA A 110 11.16 -12.30 -9.45
N LEU A 111 10.14 -12.16 -10.31
CA LEU A 111 10.26 -11.37 -11.54
C LEU A 111 10.52 -9.89 -11.24
N ALA A 112 9.78 -9.29 -10.31
CA ALA A 112 9.99 -7.92 -9.91
C ALA A 112 11.41 -7.68 -9.37
N HIS A 113 11.95 -8.60 -8.56
CA HIS A 113 13.34 -8.51 -8.10
C HIS A 113 14.35 -8.55 -9.26
N ARG A 114 14.10 -9.32 -10.33
CA ARG A 114 14.98 -9.34 -11.52
C ARG A 114 14.86 -8.06 -12.35
N LEU A 115 13.66 -7.48 -12.43
CA LEU A 115 13.40 -6.25 -13.16
C LEU A 115 13.84 -5.00 -12.39
N ASN A 116 14.00 -5.11 -11.08
CA ASN A 116 14.28 -4.01 -10.17
C ASN A 116 15.57 -3.26 -10.59
N PRO A 117 15.49 -1.96 -10.94
CA PRO A 117 16.65 -1.12 -11.22
C PRO A 117 17.51 -0.79 -9.98
N GLY A 118 17.08 -1.20 -8.79
CA GLY A 118 17.82 -1.10 -7.52
C GLY A 118 17.04 -0.41 -6.40
N PHE A 119 15.90 0.21 -6.72
CA PHE A 119 15.12 1.02 -5.77
C PHE A 119 13.68 0.58 -5.56
N TRP A 120 13.17 -0.40 -6.33
CA TRP A 120 11.82 -0.90 -6.12
C TRP A 120 11.70 -1.56 -4.74
N ARG A 121 10.61 -1.26 -4.03
CA ARG A 121 10.26 -1.94 -2.77
C ARG A 121 9.14 -2.91 -3.03
N ILE A 122 9.41 -4.19 -2.84
CA ILE A 122 8.50 -5.29 -3.19
C ILE A 122 7.95 -5.89 -1.90
N ASN A 123 6.65 -5.74 -1.70
CA ASN A 123 5.92 -6.21 -0.52
C ASN A 123 4.85 -7.22 -0.93
N ARG A 124 4.90 -8.40 -0.33
CA ARG A 124 3.85 -9.42 -0.44
C ARG A 124 2.85 -9.19 0.70
N SER A 125 1.58 -9.57 0.52
CA SER A 125 0.67 -9.66 1.66
C SER A 125 1.30 -10.50 2.77
N PRO A 126 1.24 -10.04 4.04
CA PRO A 126 1.76 -10.84 5.14
C PRO A 126 0.98 -12.15 5.23
N HIS A 127 1.71 -13.24 5.41
CA HIS A 127 1.14 -14.48 5.90
C HIS A 127 0.74 -14.27 7.36
N PRO A 128 -0.49 -14.61 7.79
CA PRO A 128 -0.70 -14.91 9.19
C PRO A 128 0.05 -16.23 9.44
N THR A 129 1.22 -16.13 10.07
CA THR A 129 1.89 -17.28 10.70
C THR A 129 1.08 -17.79 11.88
#